data_AF-A0A328SJC4-F1
#
_entry.id   AF-A0A328SJC4-F1
#
_cell.length_a   1.000
_cell.length_b   1.000
_cell.length_c   1.000
_cell.angle_alpha   90.00
_cell.angle_beta   90.00
_cell.angle_gamma   90.00
#
_symmetry.space_group_name_H-M   'P 1'
#
loop_
_entity.id
_entity.type
_entity.pdbx_description
1 polymer ?
#
loop_
_entity_poly.entity_id
_entity_poly.type
_entity_poly.pdbx_seq_one_letter_code
_entity_poly.pdbx_strand_id
1 'polypeptide(L)'
;MKRSRLKLFKTTSLTISLIGVILILITIGVIAYIGVSSVTNSVSTSVSSGAEYDQLNQLKSQYNNVSETYMSISNQITQSKDKNLKTTYNNGKLKLSEANTTINSIENDIHNGKSEDVIKSKVDSVNEDLKFVKETYSNLTS
;
A
#
# COMPACT_ATOMS: atom_id res chain seq x y z
N MET A 1 16.33 -8.21 49.55
CA MET A 1 16.80 -8.32 48.16
C MET A 1 15.65 -8.78 47.24
N LYS A 2 14.84 -7.87 46.67
CA LYS A 2 13.60 -8.23 45.91
C LYS A 2 13.38 -7.38 44.64
N ARG A 3 14.43 -6.82 44.03
CA ARG A 3 14.30 -5.96 42.83
C ARG A 3 14.76 -6.60 41.51
N SER A 4 15.43 -7.75 41.55
CA SER A 4 16.11 -8.31 40.37
C SER A 4 15.17 -9.12 39.44
N ARG A 5 14.20 -9.86 39.99
CA ARG A 5 13.34 -10.74 39.17
C ARG A 5 12.31 -10.01 38.31
N LEU A 6 11.89 -8.79 38.68
CA LEU A 6 10.95 -8.01 37.87
C LEU A 6 11.56 -7.50 36.55
N LYS A 7 12.88 -7.26 36.51
CA LYS A 7 13.53 -6.79 35.28
C LYS A 7 13.60 -7.89 34.24
N LEU A 8 13.84 -9.15 34.65
CA LEU A 8 13.91 -10.29 33.73
C LEU A 8 12.61 -10.48 32.94
N PHE A 9 11.44 -10.33 33.57
CA PHE A 9 10.15 -10.47 32.88
C PHE A 9 9.88 -9.37 31.85
N LYS A 10 10.32 -8.14 32.12
CA LYS A 10 10.17 -7.04 31.15
C LYS A 10 11.08 -7.24 29.95
N THR A 11 12.36 -7.53 30.15
CA THR A 11 13.31 -7.68 29.03
C THR A 11 12.97 -8.89 28.16
N THR A 12 12.57 -10.02 28.75
CA THR A 12 12.15 -11.20 27.98
C THR A 12 10.86 -10.97 27.19
N SER A 13 9.88 -10.21 27.74
CA SER A 13 8.66 -9.88 26.99
C SER A 13 8.94 -8.93 25.81
N LEU A 14 9.89 -8.01 25.98
CA LEU A 14 10.23 -7.02 24.97
C LEU A 14 11.03 -7.65 23.82
N THR A 15 11.90 -8.63 24.12
CA THR A 15 12.62 -9.39 23.09
C THR A 15 11.72 -10.36 22.32
N ILE A 16 10.75 -11.01 22.97
CA ILE A 16 9.78 -11.89 22.27
C ILE A 16 8.89 -11.08 21.30
N SER A 17 8.49 -9.86 21.70
CA SER A 17 7.71 -8.95 20.87
C SER A 17 8.50 -8.47 19.65
N LEU A 18 9.79 -8.16 19.82
CA LEU A 18 10.64 -7.69 18.74
C LEU A 18 10.93 -8.80 17.71
N ILE A 19 11.13 -10.04 18.17
CA ILE A 19 11.31 -11.20 17.29
C ILE A 19 10.06 -11.45 16.42
N GLY A 20 8.86 -11.27 16.98
CA GLY A 20 7.60 -11.42 16.23
C GLY A 20 7.47 -10.41 15.10
N VAL A 21 7.83 -9.16 15.35
CA VAL A 21 7.82 -8.09 14.33
C VAL A 21 8.83 -8.38 13.21
N ILE A 22 10.04 -8.84 13.55
CA ILE A 22 11.07 -9.21 12.56
C ILE A 22 10.61 -10.39 11.67
N LEU A 23 9.95 -11.40 12.23
CA LEU A 23 9.42 -12.54 11.47
C LEU A 23 8.32 -12.12 10.49
N ILE A 24 7.47 -11.17 10.89
CA ILE A 24 6.43 -10.60 10.01
C ILE A 24 7.08 -9.84 8.85
N LEU A 25 8.07 -8.98 9.12
CA LEU A 25 8.79 -8.23 8.09
C LEU A 25 9.50 -9.13 7.08
N ILE A 26 10.11 -10.24 7.54
CA ILE A 26 10.73 -11.24 6.66
C ILE A 26 9.67 -11.92 5.80
N THR A 27 8.52 -12.30 6.37
CA THR A 27 7.43 -12.96 5.63
C THR A 27 6.86 -12.04 4.53
N ILE A 28 6.68 -10.76 4.85
CA ILE A 28 6.25 -9.73 3.89
C ILE A 28 7.30 -9.55 2.79
N GLY A 29 8.60 -9.51 3.15
CA GLY A 29 9.69 -9.42 2.19
C GLY A 29 9.74 -10.59 1.20
N VAL A 30 9.49 -11.82 1.67
CA VAL A 30 9.42 -13.02 0.83
C VAL A 30 8.21 -12.97 -0.11
N ILE A 31 7.03 -12.56 0.37
CA ILE A 31 5.83 -12.41 -0.47
C ILE A 31 6.02 -11.32 -1.54
N ALA A 32 6.64 -10.19 -1.17
CA ALA A 32 6.95 -9.11 -2.11
C ALA A 32 7.93 -9.56 -3.20
N TYR A 33 8.96 -10.35 -2.85
CA TYR A 33 9.91 -10.90 -3.80
C TYR A 33 9.23 -11.86 -4.80
N ILE A 34 8.38 -12.79 -4.32
CA ILE A 34 7.66 -13.74 -5.18
C ILE A 34 6.64 -13.03 -6.09
N GLY A 35 5.96 -11.99 -5.58
CA GLY A 35 5.01 -11.19 -6.35
C GLY A 35 5.67 -10.40 -7.48
N VAL A 36 6.84 -9.81 -7.25
CA VAL A 36 7.57 -9.03 -8.26
C VAL A 36 8.24 -9.94 -9.30
N SER A 37 8.79 -11.10 -8.90
CA SER A 37 9.40 -12.06 -9.83
C SER A 37 8.40 -12.76 -10.74
N SER A 38 7.12 -12.89 -10.33
CA SER A 38 6.07 -13.47 -11.17
C SER A 38 5.58 -12.49 -12.25
N VAL A 39 5.68 -11.18 -12.00
CA VAL A 39 5.23 -10.13 -12.94
C VAL A 39 6.30 -9.76 -13.97
N THR A 40 7.60 -9.95 -13.66
CA THR A 40 8.69 -9.51 -14.55
C THR A 40 8.96 -10.43 -15.75
N ASN A 41 8.48 -11.68 -15.74
CA ASN A 41 8.79 -12.65 -16.79
C ASN A 41 7.71 -12.86 -17.87
N SER A 42 6.60 -12.10 -17.87
CA SER A 42 5.53 -12.28 -18.86
C SER A 42 5.22 -11.07 -19.74
N VAL A 43 6.00 -9.99 -19.66
CA VAL A 43 5.77 -8.78 -20.46
C VAL A 43 6.74 -8.72 -21.64
N SER A 44 6.63 -9.69 -22.55
CA SER A 44 7.38 -9.68 -23.81
C SER A 44 6.55 -10.28 -24.93
N THR A 45 5.30 -9.83 -25.08
CA THR A 45 4.53 -10.03 -26.31
C THR A 45 3.50 -8.93 -26.40
N SER A 46 3.76 -7.93 -27.23
CA SER A 46 2.80 -7.04 -27.90
C SER A 46 1.33 -7.30 -27.52
N VAL A 47 0.79 -6.52 -26.60
CA VAL A 47 -0.62 -6.67 -26.19
C VAL A 47 -1.45 -5.52 -26.76
N SER A 48 -2.56 -5.86 -27.41
CA SER A 48 -3.56 -4.91 -27.90
C SER A 48 -4.16 -4.08 -26.75
N SER A 49 -4.82 -2.96 -27.07
CA SER A 49 -5.56 -2.10 -26.14
C SER A 49 -6.46 -2.84 -25.13
N GLY A 50 -6.96 -4.04 -25.47
CA GLY A 50 -7.71 -4.89 -24.53
C GLY A 50 -6.94 -5.24 -23.24
N ALA A 51 -5.63 -5.52 -23.31
CA ALA A 51 -4.85 -5.86 -22.13
C ALA A 51 -4.57 -4.64 -21.24
N GLU A 52 -4.43 -3.46 -21.83
CA GLU A 52 -4.26 -2.19 -21.10
C GLU A 52 -5.54 -1.86 -20.31
N TYR A 53 -6.71 -2.11 -20.90
CA TYR A 53 -7.99 -1.99 -20.19
C TYR A 53 -8.15 -3.03 -19.07
N ASP A 54 -7.68 -4.26 -19.26
CA ASP A 54 -7.69 -5.28 -18.20
C ASP A 54 -6.77 -4.89 -17.03
N GLN A 55 -5.59 -4.34 -17.32
CA GLN A 55 -4.69 -3.80 -16.29
C GLN A 55 -5.33 -2.61 -15.56
N LEU A 56 -5.98 -1.69 -16.29
CA LEU A 56 -6.70 -0.57 -15.69
C LEU A 56 -7.84 -1.05 -14.78
N ASN A 57 -8.60 -2.07 -15.19
CA ASN A 57 -9.69 -2.62 -14.38
C ASN A 57 -9.16 -3.26 -13.08
N GLN A 58 -8.05 -4.00 -13.16
CA GLN A 58 -7.38 -4.53 -11.98
C GLN A 58 -6.90 -3.41 -11.05
N LEU A 59 -6.30 -2.35 -11.61
CA LEU A 59 -5.82 -1.20 -10.86
C LEU A 59 -6.98 -0.45 -10.15
N LYS A 60 -8.11 -0.25 -10.84
CA LYS A 60 -9.34 0.31 -10.27
C LYS A 60 -9.88 -0.55 -9.12
N SER A 61 -9.90 -1.87 -9.28
CA SER A 61 -10.31 -2.79 -8.21
C SER A 61 -9.40 -2.69 -6.99
N GLN A 62 -8.08 -2.67 -7.20
CA GLN A 62 -7.11 -2.50 -6.12
C GLN A 62 -7.28 -1.16 -5.40
N TYR A 63 -7.45 -0.07 -6.17
CA TYR A 63 -7.73 1.25 -5.63
C TYR A 63 -8.97 1.24 -4.74
N ASN A 64 -10.09 0.68 -5.22
CA ASN A 64 -11.33 0.63 -4.46
C ASN A 64 -11.15 -0.11 -3.12
N ASN A 65 -10.52 -1.30 -3.16
CA ASN A 65 -10.25 -2.07 -1.95
C ASN A 65 -9.40 -1.30 -0.92
N VAL A 66 -8.33 -0.64 -1.39
CA VAL A 66 -7.46 0.18 -0.53
C VAL A 66 -8.20 1.38 0.01
N SER A 67 -8.95 2.08 -0.84
CA SER A 67 -9.73 3.26 -0.49
C SER A 67 -10.78 2.94 0.57
N GLU A 68 -11.57 1.89 0.38
CA GLU A 68 -12.57 1.42 1.35
C GLU A 68 -11.93 1.06 2.69
N THR A 69 -10.86 0.27 2.65
CA THR A 69 -10.12 -0.13 3.85
C THR A 69 -9.57 1.10 4.57
N TYR A 70 -8.99 2.04 3.85
CA TYR A 70 -8.42 3.27 4.40
C TYR A 70 -9.49 4.21 4.97
N MET A 71 -10.64 4.31 4.31
CA MET A 71 -11.76 5.13 4.78
C MET A 71 -12.45 4.54 6.01
N SER A 72 -12.37 3.22 6.23
CA SER A 72 -12.98 2.56 7.40
C SER A 72 -12.47 3.10 8.75
N ILE A 73 -11.21 3.57 8.81
CA ILE A 73 -10.61 4.09 10.04
C ILE A 73 -10.90 5.58 10.27
N SER A 74 -11.58 6.25 9.32
CA SER A 74 -11.87 7.70 9.40
C SER A 74 -12.54 8.09 10.71
N ASN A 75 -13.50 7.31 11.20
CA ASN A 75 -14.23 7.62 12.43
C ASN A 75 -13.32 7.54 13.66
N GLN A 76 -12.42 6.57 13.70
CA GLN A 76 -11.47 6.39 14.79
C GLN A 76 -10.46 7.55 14.83
N ILE A 77 -9.95 7.95 13.66
CA ILE A 77 -8.98 9.04 13.56
C ILE A 77 -9.61 10.42 13.83
N THR A 78 -10.83 10.68 13.34
CA THR A 78 -11.52 11.96 13.58
C THR A 78 -11.81 12.18 15.06
N GLN A 79 -12.16 11.12 15.79
CA GLN A 79 -12.40 11.16 17.23
C GLN A 79 -11.11 11.26 18.07
N SER A 80 -9.96 10.91 17.49
CA SER A 80 -8.66 11.07 18.15
C SER A 80 -8.36 12.54 18.45
N LYS A 81 -7.71 12.81 19.59
CA LYS A 81 -7.20 14.15 19.94
C LYS A 81 -5.81 14.40 19.37
N ASP A 82 -5.17 13.36 18.81
CA ASP A 82 -3.83 13.46 18.25
C ASP A 82 -3.86 14.12 16.87
N LYS A 83 -3.22 15.29 16.77
CA LYS A 83 -3.11 16.04 15.52
C LYS A 83 -2.21 15.34 14.50
N ASN A 84 -1.18 14.62 14.94
CA ASN A 84 -0.28 13.89 14.03
C ASN A 84 -0.99 12.73 13.35
N LEU A 85 -1.87 12.02 14.07
CA LEU A 85 -2.71 10.96 13.48
C LEU A 85 -3.65 11.53 12.41
N LYS A 86 -4.26 12.70 12.66
CA LYS A 86 -5.12 13.37 11.67
C LYS A 86 -4.35 13.84 10.44
N THR A 87 -3.18 14.43 10.63
CA THR A 87 -2.31 14.85 9.51
C THR A 87 -1.86 13.65 8.67
N THR A 88 -1.42 12.57 9.32
CA THR A 88 -0.98 11.34 8.65
C THR A 88 -2.12 10.72 7.85
N TYR A 89 -3.32 10.67 8.42
CA TYR A 89 -4.52 10.21 7.74
C TYR A 89 -4.89 11.09 6.53
N ASN A 90 -4.84 12.41 6.69
CA ASN A 90 -5.13 13.34 5.60
C ASN A 90 -4.11 13.22 4.45
N ASN A 91 -2.83 13.00 4.76
CA ASN A 91 -1.81 12.76 3.74
C ASN A 91 -2.10 11.49 2.93
N GLY A 92 -2.55 10.41 3.57
CA GLY A 92 -2.98 9.21 2.84
C GLY A 92 -4.24 9.45 2.00
N LYS A 93 -5.19 10.27 2.46
CA LYS A 93 -6.35 10.68 1.62
C LYS A 93 -5.93 11.50 0.40
N LEU A 94 -4.96 12.41 0.56
CA LEU A 94 -4.41 13.16 -0.56
C LEU A 94 -3.80 12.22 -1.59
N LYS A 95 -3.00 11.25 -1.13
CA LYS A 95 -2.42 10.21 -1.98
C LYS A 95 -3.45 9.34 -2.70
N LEU A 96 -4.55 8.97 -2.04
CA LEU A 96 -5.68 8.32 -2.70
C LEU A 96 -6.35 9.20 -3.76
N SER A 97 -6.44 10.51 -3.53
CA SER A 97 -7.00 11.44 -4.51
C SER A 97 -6.09 11.59 -5.73
N GLU A 98 -4.78 11.67 -5.52
CA GLU A 98 -3.76 11.68 -6.57
C GLU A 98 -3.82 10.40 -7.40
N ALA A 99 -3.83 9.23 -6.74
CA ALA A 99 -3.97 7.93 -7.38
C ALA A 99 -5.23 7.84 -8.27
N ASN A 100 -6.39 8.29 -7.78
CA ASN A 100 -7.63 8.30 -8.55
C ASN A 100 -7.54 9.22 -9.78
N THR A 101 -6.91 10.38 -9.64
CA THR A 101 -6.71 11.31 -10.74
C THR A 101 -5.83 10.69 -11.82
N THR A 102 -4.75 10.01 -11.42
CA THR A 102 -3.86 9.30 -12.34
C THR A 102 -4.55 8.11 -13.01
N ILE A 103 -5.39 7.34 -12.29
CA ILE A 103 -6.22 6.27 -12.87
C ILE A 103 -7.12 6.81 -13.98
N ASN A 104 -7.80 7.93 -13.75
CA ASN A 104 -8.64 8.58 -14.78
C ASN A 104 -7.78 9.07 -15.95
N SER A 105 -6.56 9.56 -15.70
CA SER A 105 -5.63 9.92 -16.76
C SER A 105 -5.18 8.72 -17.59
N ILE A 106 -4.97 7.55 -16.97
CA ILE A 106 -4.61 6.31 -17.68
C ILE A 106 -5.75 5.91 -18.62
N GLU A 107 -6.99 5.97 -18.15
CA GLU A 107 -8.16 5.67 -18.99
C GLU A 107 -8.23 6.56 -20.23
N ASN A 108 -8.02 7.87 -20.06
CA ASN A 108 -7.96 8.82 -21.16
C ASN A 108 -6.79 8.53 -22.10
N ASP A 109 -5.63 8.15 -21.57
CA ASP A 109 -4.44 7.88 -22.37
C ASP A 109 -4.56 6.59 -23.20
N ILE A 110 -5.16 5.54 -22.63
CA ILE A 110 -5.51 4.32 -23.36
C ILE A 110 -6.50 4.67 -24.48
N HIS A 111 -7.55 5.45 -24.18
CA HIS A 111 -8.52 5.88 -25.18
C HIS A 111 -7.88 6.70 -26.31
N ASN A 112 -6.91 7.55 -25.98
CA ASN A 112 -6.18 8.38 -26.93
C ASN A 112 -5.02 7.64 -27.63
N GLY A 113 -4.84 6.33 -27.40
CA GLY A 113 -3.81 5.52 -28.04
C GLY A 113 -2.39 5.94 -27.69
N LYS A 114 -2.15 6.38 -26.44
CA LYS A 114 -0.79 6.65 -25.95
C LYS A 114 0.04 5.37 -25.93
N SER A 115 1.37 5.53 -25.93
CA SER A 115 2.30 4.40 -25.86
C SER A 115 2.12 3.60 -24.56
N GLU A 116 2.28 2.28 -24.65
CA GLU A 116 2.26 1.34 -23.52
C GLU A 116 3.23 1.78 -22.41
N ASP A 117 4.41 2.31 -22.75
CA ASP A 117 5.39 2.80 -21.78
C ASP A 117 4.84 3.96 -20.92
N VAL A 118 4.05 4.84 -21.52
CA VAL A 118 3.42 5.98 -20.81
C VAL A 118 2.34 5.47 -19.86
N ILE A 119 1.54 4.52 -20.33
CA ILE A 119 0.48 3.88 -19.53
C ILE A 119 1.11 3.14 -18.35
N LYS A 120 2.13 2.33 -18.60
CA LYS A 120 2.85 1.55 -17.59
C LYS A 120 3.48 2.45 -16.53
N SER A 121 4.17 3.52 -16.93
CA SER A 121 4.77 4.47 -15.98
C SER A 121 3.74 5.07 -15.02
N LYS A 122 2.53 5.37 -15.52
CA LYS A 122 1.44 5.87 -14.69
C LYS A 122 0.84 4.79 -13.80
N VAL A 123 0.70 3.56 -14.30
CA VAL A 123 0.27 2.39 -13.50
C VAL A 123 1.23 2.17 -12.33
N ASP A 124 2.53 2.24 -12.59
CA ASP A 124 3.58 2.11 -11.55
C ASP A 124 3.45 3.22 -10.50
N SER A 125 3.25 4.47 -10.92
CA SER A 125 3.02 5.59 -10.00
C SER A 125 1.79 5.38 -9.11
N VAL A 126 0.67 4.89 -9.66
CA VAL A 126 -0.53 4.59 -8.86
C VAL A 126 -0.25 3.46 -7.88
N ASN A 127 0.47 2.42 -8.29
CA ASN A 127 0.84 1.32 -7.40
C ASN A 127 1.72 1.79 -6.23
N GLU A 128 2.66 2.71 -6.48
CA GLU A 128 3.46 3.34 -5.43
C GLU A 128 2.61 4.16 -4.45
N ASP A 129 1.70 4.99 -4.95
CA ASP A 129 0.78 5.77 -4.10
C ASP A 129 -0.12 4.84 -3.27
N LEU A 130 -0.66 3.76 -3.85
CA LEU A 130 -1.45 2.77 -3.13
C LEU A 130 -0.64 2.02 -2.08
N LYS A 131 0.63 1.71 -2.36
CA LYS A 131 1.55 1.11 -1.39
C LYS A 131 1.79 2.05 -0.21
N PHE A 132 2.06 3.33 -0.48
CA PHE A 132 2.22 4.34 0.56
C PHE A 132 0.97 4.45 1.46
N VAL A 133 -0.22 4.41 0.85
CA VAL A 133 -1.49 4.44 1.59
C VAL A 133 -1.68 3.20 2.46
N LYS A 134 -1.34 2.00 1.95
CA LYS A 134 -1.37 0.75 2.74
C LYS A 134 -0.39 0.78 3.91
N GLU A 135 0.82 1.28 3.70
CA GLU A 135 1.81 1.44 4.78
C GLU A 135 1.33 2.47 5.81
N THR A 136 0.77 3.59 5.35
CA THR A 136 0.17 4.60 6.22
C THR A 136 -0.98 4.02 7.05
N TYR A 137 -1.85 3.21 6.44
CA TYR A 137 -2.92 2.51 7.14
C TYR A 137 -2.36 1.62 8.25
N SER A 138 -1.38 0.77 7.91
CA SER A 138 -0.73 -0.10 8.89
C SER A 138 -0.16 0.70 10.06
N ASN A 139 0.50 1.83 9.80
CA ASN A 139 1.05 2.70 10.84
C ASN A 139 -0.03 3.37 11.71
N LEU A 140 -1.21 3.64 11.16
CA LEU A 140 -2.34 4.25 11.90
C LEU A 140 -3.11 3.23 12.76
N THR A 141 -3.03 1.94 12.42
CA THR A 141 -3.75 0.86 13.10
C THR A 141 -2.88 -0.06 13.96
N SER A 142 -1.55 0.12 13.92
CA SER A 142 -0.58 -0.61 14.76
C SER A 142 -0.46 0.01 16.15
#